data_AF-A0A6I2A2E6-F1
#
_entry.id   AF-A0A6I2A2E6-F1
#
_cell.length_a   1.000
_cell.length_b   1.000
_cell.length_c   1.000
_cell.angle_alpha   90.00
_cell.angle_beta   90.00
_cell.angle_gamma   90.00
#
_symmetry.space_group_name_H-M   'P 1'
#
loop_
_entity.id
_entity.type
_entity.pdbx_description
1 polymer ?
#
loop_
_entity_poly.entity_id
_entity_poly.type
_entity_poly.pdbx_seq_one_letter_code
_entity_poly.pdbx_strand_id
1 'polypeptide(L)'
;MANTTNTPYEMPRAYEPGNVEQKWYRFWLDKGYFKPKIDPDKKPFVIIMPPPNVTGELHLGHALTATLEDILTRWHRMMGEP
;
A
#
# COMPACT_ATOMS: atom_id res chain seq x y z
N MET A 1 28.17 -26.06 -20.87
CA MET A 1 26.70 -26.19 -20.85
C MET A 1 26.26 -25.87 -19.43
N ALA A 2 25.69 -24.68 -19.21
CA ALA A 2 25.29 -24.23 -17.88
C ALA A 2 23.94 -24.86 -17.52
N ASN A 3 23.90 -25.63 -16.43
CA ASN A 3 22.68 -26.21 -15.90
C ASN A 3 21.78 -25.11 -15.33
N THR A 4 20.78 -24.69 -16.09
CA THR A 4 19.65 -23.89 -15.61
C THR A 4 18.76 -24.77 -14.73
N THR A 5 18.95 -24.72 -13.41
CA THR A 5 18.03 -25.34 -12.45
C THR A 5 16.71 -24.57 -12.46
N ASN A 6 15.73 -25.15 -13.13
CA ASN A 6 14.34 -24.70 -13.17
C ASN A 6 13.67 -25.16 -11.87
N THR A 7 13.80 -24.38 -10.79
CA THR A 7 13.14 -24.69 -9.51
C THR A 7 11.66 -24.34 -9.63
N PRO A 8 10.72 -25.29 -9.46
CA PRO A 8 9.30 -24.96 -9.42
C PRO A 8 9.06 -24.01 -8.24
N TYR A 9 8.37 -22.89 -8.49
CA TYR A 9 7.92 -22.00 -7.41
C TYR A 9 6.92 -22.79 -6.53
N GLU A 10 7.40 -23.34 -5.41
CA GLU A 10 6.55 -23.98 -4.42
C GLU A 10 5.85 -22.89 -3.61
N MET A 11 4.51 -22.82 -3.70
CA MET A 11 3.73 -21.90 -2.87
C MET A 11 3.68 -22.44 -1.43
N PRO A 12 3.98 -21.60 -0.42
CA PRO A 12 3.85 -21.99 0.98
C PRO A 12 2.44 -22.53 1.29
N ARG A 13 2.36 -23.56 2.13
CA ARG A 13 1.08 -24.14 2.55
C ARG A 13 0.26 -23.20 3.46
N ALA A 14 0.95 -22.26 4.12
CA ALA A 14 0.36 -21.28 5.01
C ALA A 14 0.82 -19.87 4.64
N TYR A 15 -0.06 -18.90 4.88
CA TYR A 15 0.25 -17.48 4.70
C TYR A 15 1.02 -16.97 5.93
N GLU A 16 2.15 -16.30 5.67
CA GLU A 16 2.99 -15.68 6.70
C GLU A 16 2.92 -14.14 6.55
N PRO A 17 2.03 -13.46 7.30
CA PRO A 17 1.75 -12.04 7.10
C PRO A 17 3.00 -11.17 7.25
N GLY A 18 3.81 -11.40 8.29
CA GLY A 18 4.97 -10.56 8.59
C GLY A 18 5.98 -10.48 7.43
N ASN A 19 6.27 -11.61 6.79
CA ASN A 19 7.18 -11.65 5.65
C ASN A 19 6.59 -10.98 4.41
N VAL A 20 5.29 -11.18 4.17
CA VAL A 20 4.60 -10.64 2.99
C VAL A 20 4.42 -9.11 3.11
N GLU A 21 3.95 -8.65 4.26
CA GLU A 21 3.75 -7.22 4.55
C GLU A 21 5.06 -6.44 4.47
N GLN A 22 6.13 -6.93 5.12
CA GLN A 22 7.43 -6.27 5.09
C GLN A 22 7.99 -6.15 3.67
N LYS A 23 7.91 -7.24 2.89
CA LYS A 23 8.36 -7.26 1.49
C LYS A 23 7.63 -6.21 0.65
N TRP A 24 6.30 -6.21 0.69
CA TRP A 24 5.49 -5.32 -0.15
C TRP A 24 5.60 -3.86 0.27
N TYR A 25 5.59 -3.60 1.58
CA TYR A 25 5.75 -2.24 2.10
C TYR A 25 7.08 -1.64 1.63
N ARG A 26 8.18 -2.39 1.74
CA ARG A 26 9.49 -1.96 1.25
C ARG A 26 9.48 -1.72 -0.27
N PHE A 27 8.90 -2.64 -1.04
CA PHE A 27 8.78 -2.48 -2.49
C PHE A 27 8.02 -1.22 -2.88
N TRP A 28 6.91 -0.89 -2.21
CA TRP A 28 6.12 0.32 -2.49
C TRP A 28 6.86 1.60 -2.11
N LEU A 29 7.60 1.60 -1.00
CA LEU A 29 8.47 2.70 -0.61
C LEU A 29 9.57 2.94 -1.65
N ASP A 30 10.31 1.89 -2.03
CA ASP A 30 11.42 1.99 -2.98
C ASP A 30 10.96 2.43 -4.38
N LYS A 31 9.73 2.08 -4.77
CA LYS A 31 9.10 2.52 -6.02
C LYS A 31 8.38 3.86 -5.93
N GLY A 32 8.30 4.46 -4.73
CA GLY A 32 7.64 5.74 -4.50
C GLY A 32 6.12 5.71 -4.72
N TYR A 33 5.46 4.56 -4.58
CA TYR A 33 4.02 4.42 -4.88
C TYR A 33 3.09 5.16 -3.90
N PHE A 34 3.60 5.58 -2.76
CA PHE A 34 2.87 6.47 -1.85
C PHE A 34 2.88 7.93 -2.32
N LYS A 35 3.70 8.29 -3.31
CA LYS A 35 3.75 9.66 -3.84
C LYS A 35 2.69 9.82 -4.95
N PRO A 36 1.79 10.80 -4.85
CA PRO A 36 0.85 11.09 -5.93
C PRO A 36 1.58 11.63 -7.16
N LYS A 37 1.04 11.34 -8.35
CA LYS A 37 1.51 11.93 -9.61
C LYS A 37 0.61 13.11 -9.94
N ILE A 38 1.15 14.32 -9.93
CA ILE A 38 0.40 15.51 -10.30
C ILE A 38 0.20 15.51 -11.82
N ASP A 39 -1.07 15.53 -12.24
CA ASP A 39 -1.49 15.61 -13.63
C ASP A 39 -2.48 16.79 -13.75
N PRO A 40 -2.06 17.94 -14.30
CA PRO A 40 -2.90 19.13 -14.41
C PRO A 40 -4.17 18.93 -15.24
N ASP A 41 -4.20 17.92 -16.12
CA ASP A 41 -5.32 17.64 -17.00
C ASP A 41 -6.38 16.74 -16.34
N LYS A 42 -6.11 16.27 -15.12
CA LYS A 42 -6.99 15.36 -14.37
C LYS A 42 -7.43 15.96 -13.05
N LYS A 43 -8.68 15.66 -12.69
CA LYS A 43 -9.20 16.00 -11.36
C LYS A 43 -8.66 14.99 -10.34
N PRO A 44 -7.90 15.43 -9.31
CA PRO A 44 -7.39 14.52 -8.29
C PRO A 44 -8.49 14.09 -7.34
N PHE A 45 -8.32 12.90 -6.77
CA PHE A 45 -9.11 12.46 -5.63
C PHE A 45 -8.37 12.81 -4.34
N VAL A 46 -9.02 13.57 -3.45
CA VAL A 46 -8.40 14.07 -2.22
C VAL A 46 -9.30 13.78 -1.03
N ILE A 47 -8.74 13.15 -0.01
CA ILE A 47 -9.36 12.99 1.31
C ILE A 47 -8.56 13.84 2.29
N ILE A 48 -9.27 14.62 3.11
CA ILE A 48 -8.65 15.39 4.18
C ILE A 48 -8.37 14.48 5.37
N MET A 49 -7.10 14.38 5.77
CA MET A 49 -6.73 13.81 7.06
C MET A 49 -6.58 14.96 8.07
N PRO A 50 -7.37 14.99 9.16
CA PRO A 50 -7.16 15.98 10.20
C PRO A 50 -5.75 15.80 10.79
N PRO A 51 -5.07 16.88 11.21
CA PRO A 51 -3.77 16.77 11.86
C PRO A 51 -3.86 15.78 13.03
N PRO A 52 -2.88 14.87 13.17
CA PRO A 52 -2.93 13.90 14.25
C PRO A 52 -2.84 14.62 15.60
N ASN A 53 -3.87 14.47 16.43
CA ASN A 53 -3.79 14.83 17.84
C ASN A 53 -3.03 13.72 18.56
N VAL A 54 -1.72 13.90 18.76
CA VAL A 54 -0.86 12.90 19.40
C VAL A 54 -1.07 12.96 20.92
N THR A 55 -2.14 12.32 21.41
CA THR A 55 -2.47 12.29 22.85
C THR A 55 -2.42 10.89 23.47
N GLY A 56 -2.00 9.86 22.72
CA GLY A 56 -1.91 8.49 23.22
C GLY A 56 -1.49 7.46 22.17
N GLU A 57 -1.71 6.18 22.48
CA GLU A 57 -1.43 5.04 21.58
C GLU A 57 -2.53 4.83 20.54
N LEU A 58 -2.17 4.19 19.42
CA LEU A 58 -3.12 3.84 18.37
C LEU A 58 -4.03 2.68 18.81
N HIS A 59 -5.32 2.95 18.93
CA HIS A 59 -6.36 1.92 19.07
C HIS A 59 -7.04 1.55 17.74
N LEU A 60 -7.85 0.49 17.75
CA LEU A 60 -8.57 -0.05 16.58
C LEU A 60 -9.39 0.99 15.81
N GLY A 61 -9.98 1.97 16.49
CA GLY A 61 -10.65 3.11 15.84
C GLY A 61 -9.77 3.87 14.83
N HIS A 62 -8.49 4.11 15.14
CA HIS A 62 -7.56 4.73 14.19
C HIS A 62 -7.30 3.82 12.99
N ALA A 63 -7.10 2.52 13.25
CA ALA A 63 -6.88 1.55 12.20
C ALA A 63 -8.06 1.48 11.23
N LEU A 64 -9.30 1.51 11.74
CA LEU A 64 -10.50 1.51 10.92
C LEU A 64 -10.56 2.73 9.99
N THR A 65 -10.42 3.94 10.55
CA THR A 65 -10.49 5.17 9.76
C THR A 65 -9.39 5.22 8.70
N ALA A 66 -8.13 4.96 9.08
CA ALA A 66 -7.01 4.96 8.15
C ALA A 66 -7.15 3.88 7.06
N THR A 67 -7.71 2.72 7.39
CA THR A 67 -7.93 1.64 6.41
C THR A 67 -8.97 2.04 5.37
N LEU A 68 -10.08 2.67 5.79
CA LEU A 68 -11.10 3.15 4.85
C LEU A 68 -10.56 4.22 3.90
N GLU A 69 -9.79 5.18 4.45
CA GLU A 69 -9.14 6.22 3.65
C GLU A 69 -8.15 5.63 2.64
N ASP A 70 -7.30 4.68 3.05
CA ASP A 70 -6.33 4.01 2.17
C ASP A 70 -7.03 3.19 1.07
N ILE A 71 -8.13 2.48 1.38
CA ILE A 71 -8.93 1.75 0.39
C ILE A 71 -9.48 2.70 -0.67
N LEU A 72 -10.09 3.82 -0.26
CA LEU A 72 -10.63 4.80 -1.18
C LEU A 72 -9.52 5.41 -2.06
N THR A 73 -8.40 5.82 -1.47
CA THR A 73 -7.25 6.35 -2.23
C THR A 73 -6.74 5.34 -3.26
N ARG A 74 -6.62 4.06 -2.91
CA ARG A 74 -6.19 3.01 -3.87
C ARG A 74 -7.20 2.78 -4.97
N TRP A 75 -8.49 2.74 -4.63
CA TRP A 75 -9.58 2.57 -5.59
C TRP A 75 -9.60 3.70 -6.63
N HIS A 76 -9.58 4.96 -6.18
CA HIS A 76 -9.59 6.12 -7.08
C HIS A 76 -8.32 6.20 -7.94
N ARG A 77 -7.16 5.84 -7.38
CA ARG A 77 -5.92 5.70 -8.17
C ARG A 77 -6.06 4.64 -9.28
N MET A 78 -6.72 3.52 -9.02
CA MET A 78 -6.98 2.47 -10.03
C MET A 78 -7.97 2.94 -11.11
N MET A 79 -8.88 3.85 -10.78
CA MET A 79 -9.78 4.51 -11.74
C MET A 79 -9.08 5.58 -12.58
N GLY A 80 -7.81 5.88 -12.28
CA GLY A 80 -7.00 6.85 -13.02
C GLY A 80 -7.14 8.29 -12.52
N GLU A 81 -7.74 8.50 -11.35
CA GLU A 81 -7.81 9.78 -10.64
C GLU A 81 -6.53 9.94 -9.80
N PRO A 82 -5.70 10.97 -10.07
CA PRO A 82 -4.37 11.12 -9.47
C PRO A 82 -4.38 11.52 -7.98
#